data_AF-A0A535H3R3-F1
#
_entry.id   AF-A0A535H3R3-F1
#
_cell.length_a   1.000
_cell.length_b   1.000
_cell.length_c   1.000
_cell.angle_alpha   90.00
_cell.angle_beta   90.00
_cell.angle_gamma   90.00
#
_symmetry.space_group_name_H-M   'P 1'
#
loop_
_entity.id
_entity.type
_entity.pdbx_description
1 polymer ?
#
loop_
_entity_poly.entity_id
_entity_poly.type
_entity_poly.pdbx_seq_one_letter_code
_entity_poly.pdbx_strand_id
1 'polypeptide(L)'
;MAGSIDEPKRDPGFTGMISLLGVIAGVLLWVLTIVLSRSNISGNGWALSGNGALIIPFGVGPAVVAGGWTAIILRMRGHRRWLQLGIASGLVGLALTAGSLLSLIVFGPAGRDAGATASLFFGFLLYAWLLASVIVAAMIRAPDPKRSGPPFWSIAAILLLPVTLVAGCEAGAGLLPS
;
A
#
# COMPACT_ATOMS: atom_id res chain seq x y z
N MET A 1 -7.72 -24.63 16.41
CA MET A 1 -6.83 -25.45 15.57
C MET A 1 -5.96 -24.52 14.75
N ALA A 2 -4.74 -24.24 15.22
CA ALA A 2 -3.80 -23.38 14.51
C ALA A 2 -2.99 -24.26 13.55
N GLY A 3 -3.30 -24.19 12.24
CA GLY A 3 -2.47 -24.86 11.24
C GLY A 3 -1.06 -24.31 11.33
N SER A 4 -0.07 -25.21 11.46
CA SER A 4 1.33 -24.84 11.57
C SER A 4 1.74 -23.97 10.38
N ILE A 5 2.54 -22.96 10.67
CA ILE A 5 3.10 -22.01 9.70
C ILE A 5 4.27 -22.69 8.92
N ASP A 6 4.51 -23.98 9.18
CA ASP A 6 5.73 -24.73 8.83
C ASP A 6 5.57 -25.70 7.64
N GLU A 7 4.46 -25.68 6.89
CA GLU A 7 4.36 -26.52 5.69
C GLU A 7 5.00 -25.83 4.48
N PRO A 8 6.16 -26.29 3.96
CA PRO A 8 6.82 -25.70 2.79
C PRO A 8 5.95 -25.75 1.51
N LYS A 9 4.90 -26.58 1.49
CA LYS A 9 3.90 -26.64 0.41
C LYS A 9 2.96 -25.43 0.38
N ARG A 10 2.83 -24.66 1.46
CA ARG A 10 1.96 -23.47 1.55
C ARG A 10 2.62 -22.19 1.06
N ASP A 11 3.93 -22.15 0.94
CA ASP A 11 4.65 -20.93 0.59
C ASP A 11 4.50 -20.50 -0.88
N PRO A 12 4.54 -21.39 -1.88
CA PRO A 12 4.23 -21.02 -3.26
C PRO A 12 2.78 -20.53 -3.40
N GLY A 13 1.83 -21.18 -2.71
CA GLY A 13 0.42 -20.77 -2.71
C GLY A 13 0.21 -19.39 -2.08
N PHE A 14 0.94 -19.09 -1.00
CA PHE A 14 0.93 -17.76 -0.39
C PHE A 14 1.50 -16.71 -1.34
N THR A 15 2.65 -16.96 -1.97
CA THR A 15 3.22 -16.04 -2.95
C THR A 15 2.28 -15.82 -4.13
N GLY A 16 1.67 -16.88 -4.67
CA GLY A 16 0.65 -16.77 -5.72
C GLY A 16 -0.56 -15.94 -5.30
N MET A 17 -1.04 -16.12 -4.06
CA MET A 17 -2.12 -15.30 -3.49
C MET A 17 -1.71 -13.83 -3.37
N ILE A 18 -0.50 -13.52 -2.89
CA ILE A 18 0.00 -12.14 -2.80
C ILE A 18 0.11 -11.50 -4.18
N SER A 19 0.61 -12.23 -5.18
CA SER A 19 0.66 -11.77 -6.57
C SER A 19 -0.74 -11.46 -7.12
N LEU A 20 -1.71 -12.35 -6.89
CA LEU A 20 -3.10 -12.14 -7.32
C LEU A 20 -3.71 -10.92 -6.63
N LEU A 21 -3.51 -10.77 -5.32
CA LEU A 21 -3.97 -9.59 -4.57
C LEU A 21 -3.31 -8.31 -5.07
N GLY A 22 -2.03 -8.36 -5.43
CA GLY A 22 -1.33 -7.23 -6.03
C GLY A 22 -1.96 -6.82 -7.37
N VAL A 23 -2.20 -7.76 -8.29
CA VAL A 23 -2.89 -7.48 -9.56
C VAL A 23 -4.28 -6.87 -9.33
N ILE A 24 -5.10 -7.49 -8.47
CA ILE A 24 -6.45 -7.00 -8.16
C ILE A 24 -6.38 -5.58 -7.58
N ALA A 25 -5.49 -5.34 -6.62
CA ALA A 25 -5.30 -4.02 -6.03
C ALA A 25 -4.86 -3.00 -7.08
N GLY A 26 -3.94 -3.35 -7.98
CA GLY A 26 -3.50 -2.50 -9.09
C GLY A 26 -4.66 -2.10 -10.01
N VAL A 27 -5.47 -3.07 -10.44
CA VAL A 27 -6.65 -2.80 -11.28
C VAL A 27 -7.64 -1.88 -10.55
N LEU A 28 -7.91 -2.13 -9.27
CA LEU A 28 -8.81 -1.29 -8.47
C LEU A 28 -8.25 0.13 -8.29
N LEU A 29 -6.94 0.28 -8.05
CA LEU A 29 -6.27 1.59 -7.98
C LEU A 29 -6.40 2.33 -9.30
N TRP A 30 -6.19 1.66 -10.43
CA TRP A 30 -6.37 2.27 -11.75
C TRP A 30 -7.80 2.72 -11.99
N VAL A 31 -8.78 1.84 -11.78
CA VAL A 31 -10.21 2.16 -11.94
C VAL A 31 -10.58 3.36 -11.08
N LEU A 32 -10.15 3.37 -9.82
CA LEU A 32 -10.39 4.49 -8.91
C LEU A 32 -9.73 5.79 -9.40
N THR A 33 -8.51 5.71 -9.92
CA THR A 33 -7.79 6.85 -10.49
C THR A 33 -8.55 7.44 -11.68
N ILE A 34 -9.02 6.61 -12.61
CA ILE A 34 -9.79 7.06 -13.78
C ILE A 34 -11.15 7.63 -13.40
N VAL A 35 -11.86 6.97 -12.49
CA VAL A 35 -13.17 7.46 -12.02
C VAL A 35 -13.01 8.83 -11.36
N LEU A 36 -11.99 9.00 -10.51
CA LEU A 36 -11.74 10.29 -9.85
C LEU A 36 -11.22 11.35 -10.83
N SER A 37 -10.34 10.98 -11.78
CA SER A 37 -9.79 11.93 -12.74
C SER A 37 -10.87 12.53 -13.65
N ARG A 38 -11.95 11.79 -13.89
CA ARG A 38 -13.14 12.21 -14.66
C ARG A 38 -14.28 12.74 -13.80
N SER A 39 -14.15 12.68 -12.48
CA SER A 39 -15.18 13.17 -11.57
C SER A 39 -15.17 14.70 -11.52
N ASN A 40 -16.30 15.30 -11.14
CA ASN A 40 -16.36 16.74 -10.83
C ASN A 40 -16.09 17.02 -9.34
N ILE A 41 -15.48 16.06 -8.62
CA ILE A 41 -15.19 16.21 -7.19
C ILE A 41 -14.07 17.21 -7.02
N SER A 42 -14.47 18.41 -6.59
CA SER A 42 -13.59 19.55 -6.39
C SER A 42 -14.18 20.47 -5.34
N GLY A 43 -13.34 21.36 -4.82
CA GLY A 43 -13.73 22.40 -3.90
C GLY A 43 -12.83 23.62 -4.07
N ASN A 44 -12.95 24.58 -3.16
CA ASN A 44 -12.22 25.83 -3.22
C ASN A 44 -10.70 25.58 -3.22
N GLY A 45 -10.08 25.62 -4.42
CA GLY A 45 -8.63 25.51 -4.61
C GLY A 45 -8.08 24.08 -4.72
N TRP A 46 -8.92 23.04 -4.71
CA TRP A 46 -8.50 21.64 -4.89
C TRP A 46 -9.46 20.89 -5.81
N ALA A 47 -8.97 19.88 -6.52
CA ALA A 47 -9.78 19.00 -7.34
C ALA A 47 -9.18 17.59 -7.33
N LEU A 48 -10.04 16.56 -7.34
CA LEU A 48 -9.64 15.17 -7.59
C LEU A 48 -9.67 14.83 -9.08
N SER A 49 -10.20 15.71 -9.92
CA SER A 49 -10.16 15.59 -11.38
C SER A 49 -8.75 15.78 -11.94
N GLY A 50 -8.48 15.22 -13.12
CA GLY A 50 -7.19 15.33 -13.79
C GLY A 50 -6.04 14.87 -12.90
N ASN A 51 -5.04 15.73 -12.70
CA ASN A 51 -3.85 15.43 -11.90
C ASN A 51 -4.16 15.21 -10.41
N GLY A 52 -5.29 15.69 -9.90
CA GLY A 52 -5.71 15.45 -8.52
C GLY A 52 -5.89 13.95 -8.19
N ALA A 53 -6.27 13.16 -9.19
CA ALA A 53 -6.46 11.72 -9.04
C ALA A 53 -5.15 10.96 -8.79
N LEU A 54 -3.98 11.58 -9.04
CA LEU A 54 -2.67 10.97 -8.79
C LEU A 54 -2.43 10.67 -7.30
N ILE A 55 -3.23 11.22 -6.39
CA ILE A 55 -3.23 10.82 -4.98
C ILE A 55 -3.58 9.33 -4.79
N ILE A 56 -4.26 8.70 -5.74
CA ILE A 56 -4.55 7.27 -5.68
C ILE A 56 -3.30 6.42 -5.90
N PRO A 57 -2.61 6.47 -7.06
CA PRO A 57 -1.41 5.66 -7.27
C PRO A 57 -0.26 6.06 -6.35
N PHE A 58 -0.11 7.35 -6.00
CA PHE A 58 1.01 7.83 -5.17
C PHE A 58 0.71 7.95 -3.67
N GLY A 59 -0.56 7.92 -3.26
CA GLY A 59 -0.95 7.90 -1.85
C GLY A 59 -1.39 6.49 -1.43
N VAL A 60 -2.46 5.99 -2.06
CA VAL A 60 -3.04 4.68 -1.73
C VAL A 60 -2.11 3.54 -2.12
N GLY A 61 -1.41 3.64 -3.27
CA GLY A 61 -0.42 2.64 -3.72
C GLY A 61 0.64 2.33 -2.66
N PRO A 62 1.44 3.32 -2.20
CA PRO A 62 2.40 3.12 -1.11
C PRO A 62 1.77 2.61 0.20
N ALA A 63 0.55 3.03 0.55
CA ALA A 63 -0.14 2.51 1.72
C ALA A 63 -0.42 1.00 1.62
N VAL A 64 -0.86 0.53 0.45
CA VAL A 64 -1.06 -0.91 0.17
C VAL A 64 0.26 -1.67 0.28
N VAL A 65 1.34 -1.13 -0.29
CA VAL A 65 2.67 -1.76 -0.23
C VAL A 65 3.20 -1.82 1.21
N ALA A 66 3.06 -0.75 2.00
CA ALA A 66 3.48 -0.71 3.40
C ALA A 66 2.76 -1.78 4.24
N GLY A 67 1.44 -1.90 4.06
CA GLY A 67 0.64 -2.91 4.74
C GLY A 67 1.00 -4.33 4.32
N GLY A 68 1.15 -4.56 3.01
CA GLY A 68 1.49 -5.87 2.46
C GLY A 68 2.90 -6.33 2.85
N TRP A 69 3.92 -5.48 2.77
CA TRP A 69 5.27 -5.79 3.22
C TRP A 69 5.31 -6.10 4.72
N THR A 70 4.63 -5.29 5.53
CA THR A 70 4.50 -5.54 6.98
C THR A 70 3.89 -6.92 7.24
N ALA A 71 2.79 -7.24 6.54
CA ALA A 71 2.10 -8.53 6.66
C ALA A 71 3.02 -9.71 6.28
N ILE A 72 3.72 -9.60 5.15
CA ILE A 72 4.60 -10.66 4.64
C ILE A 72 5.76 -10.91 5.60
N ILE A 73 6.43 -9.85 6.08
CA ILE A 73 7.57 -9.95 7.01
C ILE A 73 7.13 -10.57 8.33
N LEU A 74 5.99 -10.14 8.89
CA LEU A 74 5.49 -10.72 10.14
C LEU A 74 5.03 -12.17 9.96
N ARG A 75 4.46 -12.53 8.80
CA ARG A 75 4.13 -13.92 8.48
C ARG A 75 5.38 -14.77 8.43
N MET A 76 6.42 -14.31 7.73
CA MET A 76 7.72 -15.00 7.67
C MET A 76 8.19 -15.31 9.08
N ARG A 77 8.21 -14.31 9.96
CA ARG A 77 8.72 -14.42 11.33
C ARG A 77 7.80 -15.19 12.28
N GLY A 78 6.71 -15.79 11.78
CA GLY A 78 5.79 -16.63 12.54
C GLY A 78 4.89 -15.85 13.51
N HIS A 79 4.70 -14.55 13.29
CA HIS A 79 3.92 -13.71 14.20
C HIS A 79 2.41 -13.99 14.04
N ARG A 80 1.72 -14.37 15.14
CA ARG A 80 0.30 -14.77 15.11
C ARG A 80 -0.65 -13.70 14.54
N ARG A 81 -0.34 -12.43 14.77
CA ARG A 81 -1.15 -11.27 14.33
C ARG A 81 -0.62 -10.61 13.05
N TRP A 82 0.12 -11.33 12.21
CA TRP A 82 0.77 -10.78 11.02
C TRP A 82 -0.18 -9.98 10.12
N LEU A 83 -1.38 -10.49 9.86
CA LEU A 83 -2.36 -9.83 9.00
C LEU A 83 -2.93 -8.57 9.64
N GLN A 84 -3.28 -8.64 10.94
CA GLN A 84 -3.83 -7.49 11.66
C GLN A 84 -2.84 -6.32 11.70
N LEU A 85 -1.56 -6.61 11.94
CA LEU A 85 -0.50 -5.60 11.97
C LEU A 85 -0.18 -5.08 10.56
N GLY A 86 -0.26 -5.93 9.53
CA GLY A 86 -0.20 -5.49 8.14
C GLY A 86 -1.33 -4.54 7.76
N ILE A 87 -2.58 -4.89 8.10
CA ILE A 87 -3.74 -4.02 7.89
C ILE A 87 -3.56 -2.70 8.65
N ALA A 88 -3.14 -2.74 9.91
CA ALA A 88 -2.88 -1.54 10.71
C ALA A 88 -1.82 -0.63 10.05
N SER A 89 -0.74 -1.20 9.52
CA SER A 89 0.28 -0.45 8.79
C SER A 89 -0.28 0.21 7.51
N GLY A 90 -1.12 -0.52 6.76
CA GLY A 90 -1.82 0.05 5.60
C GLY A 90 -2.77 1.19 5.98
N LEU A 91 -3.51 1.04 7.09
CA LEU A 91 -4.40 2.09 7.61
C LEU A 91 -3.63 3.35 8.02
N VAL A 92 -2.42 3.22 8.57
CA VAL A 92 -1.55 4.38 8.84
C VAL A 92 -1.18 5.09 7.53
N GLY A 93 -0.80 4.34 6.48
CA GLY A 93 -0.53 4.93 5.16
C GLY A 93 -1.75 5.63 4.56
N LEU A 94 -2.94 5.06 4.71
CA LEU A 94 -4.20 5.69 4.28
C LEU A 94 -4.51 6.96 5.08
N ALA A 95 -4.26 6.95 6.40
CA ALA A 95 -4.43 8.14 7.23
C ALA A 95 -3.48 9.28 6.82
N LEU A 96 -2.23 8.96 6.48
CA LEU A 96 -1.27 9.94 5.96
C LEU A 96 -1.71 10.49 4.59
N THR A 97 -2.21 9.63 3.70
CA THR A 97 -2.79 10.05 2.42
C THR A 97 -4.01 10.96 2.63
N ALA A 98 -4.88 10.61 3.56
CA ALA A 98 -6.03 11.44 3.92
C ALA A 98 -5.59 12.79 4.50
N GLY A 99 -4.55 12.82 5.35
CA GLY A 99 -3.95 14.05 5.86
C GLY A 99 -3.41 14.95 4.74
N SER A 100 -2.78 14.35 3.73
CA SER A 100 -2.29 15.06 2.54
C SER A 100 -3.42 15.71 1.72
N LEU A 101 -4.57 15.04 1.59
CA LEU A 101 -5.75 15.60 0.93
C LEU A 101 -6.43 16.67 1.80
N LEU A 102 -6.64 16.36 3.08
CA LEU A 102 -7.31 17.23 4.04
C LEU A 102 -6.58 18.56 4.21
N SER A 103 -5.24 18.58 4.14
CA SER A 103 -4.51 19.85 4.21
C SER A 103 -4.89 20.77 3.04
N LEU A 104 -5.02 20.25 1.83
CA LEU A 104 -5.46 21.04 0.67
C LEU A 104 -6.90 21.57 0.86
N ILE A 105 -7.77 20.74 1.44
CA ILE A 105 -9.17 21.10 1.71
C ILE A 105 -9.27 22.19 2.77
N VAL A 106 -8.57 22.03 3.90
CA VAL A 106 -8.69 22.91 5.08
C VAL A 106 -8.08 24.28 4.83
N PHE A 107 -6.92 24.35 4.18
CA PHE A 107 -6.26 25.63 3.91
C PHE A 107 -6.91 26.41 2.76
N GLY A 108 -7.50 25.71 1.78
CA GLY A 108 -8.19 26.31 0.65
C GLY A 108 -7.33 27.28 -0.17
N PRO A 109 -7.96 28.21 -0.94
CA PRO A 109 -7.22 29.10 -1.84
C PRO A 109 -6.39 30.16 -1.10
N ALA A 110 -6.90 30.66 0.03
CA ALA A 110 -6.25 31.71 0.80
C ALA A 110 -4.96 31.21 1.48
N GLY A 111 -4.89 29.92 1.81
CA GLY A 111 -3.71 29.28 2.42
C GLY A 111 -2.98 28.32 1.48
N ARG A 112 -3.07 28.51 0.16
CA ARG A 112 -2.61 27.52 -0.84
C ARG A 112 -1.19 27.01 -0.58
N ASP A 113 -0.24 27.89 -0.32
CA ASP A 113 1.16 27.51 -0.12
C ASP A 113 1.36 26.68 1.16
N ALA A 114 0.66 27.04 2.24
CA ALA A 114 0.65 26.28 3.48
C ALA A 114 -0.02 24.90 3.31
N GLY A 115 -1.14 24.85 2.60
CA GLY A 115 -1.85 23.61 2.27
C GLY A 115 -1.01 22.66 1.42
N ALA A 116 -0.32 23.19 0.41
CA ALA A 116 0.60 22.43 -0.44
C ALA A 116 1.82 21.93 0.35
N THR A 117 2.41 22.78 1.20
CA THR A 117 3.53 22.38 2.06
C THR A 117 3.13 21.27 3.03
N ALA A 118 1.96 21.39 3.67
CA ALA A 118 1.43 20.35 4.54
C ALA A 118 1.10 19.06 3.77
N SER A 119 0.57 19.18 2.55
CA SER A 119 0.26 18.04 1.69
C SER A 119 1.52 17.25 1.33
N LEU A 120 2.60 17.95 0.99
CA LEU A 120 3.93 17.39 0.73
C LEU A 120 4.53 16.76 1.98
N PHE A 121 4.41 17.42 3.15
CA PHE A 121 4.87 16.87 4.42
C PHE A 121 4.24 15.51 4.71
N PHE A 122 2.92 15.38 4.56
CA PHE A 122 2.23 14.09 4.70
C PHE A 122 2.67 13.07 3.64
N GLY A 123 2.93 13.52 2.40
CA GLY A 123 3.54 12.69 1.37
C GLY A 123 4.90 12.13 1.78
N PHE A 124 5.81 12.97 2.28
CA PHE A 124 7.11 12.52 2.78
C PHE A 124 6.96 11.57 3.97
N LEU A 125 6.04 11.84 4.89
CA LEU A 125 5.74 10.93 6.00
C LEU A 125 5.21 9.58 5.51
N LEU A 126 4.40 9.55 4.45
CA LEU A 126 3.91 8.30 3.86
C LEU A 126 5.06 7.45 3.31
N TYR A 127 5.97 8.05 2.54
CA TYR A 127 7.14 7.33 2.01
C TYR A 127 8.13 6.94 3.12
N ALA A 128 8.30 7.79 4.14
CA ALA A 128 9.06 7.43 5.33
C ALA A 128 8.41 6.27 6.08
N TRP A 129 7.08 6.25 6.20
CA TRP A 129 6.32 5.17 6.82
C TRP A 129 6.43 3.87 6.02
N LEU A 130 6.37 3.93 4.68
CA LEU A 130 6.59 2.77 3.81
C LEU A 130 7.90 2.04 4.19
N LEU A 131 9.01 2.78 4.33
CA LEU A 131 10.29 2.23 4.75
C LEU A 131 10.31 1.82 6.23
N ALA A 132 9.82 2.69 7.12
CA ALA A 132 9.80 2.44 8.56
C ALA A 132 8.97 1.21 8.91
N SER A 133 7.87 0.94 8.21
CA SER A 133 6.98 -0.19 8.46
C SER A 133 7.70 -1.53 8.29
N VAL A 134 8.58 -1.64 7.29
CA VAL A 134 9.44 -2.81 7.03
C VAL A 134 10.42 -3.00 8.19
N ILE A 135 11.09 -1.92 8.60
CA ILE A 135 12.07 -1.94 9.69
C ILE A 135 11.39 -2.35 11.01
N VAL A 136 10.27 -1.72 11.33
CA VAL A 136 9.48 -2.02 12.53
C VAL A 136 8.98 -3.47 12.50
N ALA A 137 8.47 -3.95 11.36
CA ALA A 137 8.04 -5.34 11.21
C ALA A 137 9.19 -6.34 11.44
N ALA A 138 10.41 -5.99 11.03
CA ALA A 138 11.63 -6.78 11.29
C ALA A 138 12.10 -6.70 12.74
N MET A 139 11.75 -5.65 13.48
CA MET A 139 12.14 -5.45 14.88
C MET A 139 11.12 -5.99 15.90
N ILE A 140 9.85 -6.14 15.52
CA ILE A 140 8.80 -6.69 16.41
C ILE A 140 9.23 -8.07 16.93
N ARG A 141 9.05 -8.36 18.22
CA ARG A 141 9.40 -9.68 18.75
C ARG A 141 8.51 -10.75 18.12
N ALA A 142 9.11 -11.79 17.55
CA ALA A 142 8.39 -12.88 16.91
C ALA A 142 9.12 -14.21 17.18
N PRO A 143 8.41 -15.36 17.16
CA PRO A 143 8.99 -16.66 17.49
C PRO A 143 10.16 -17.09 16.60
N ASP A 144 10.21 -16.55 15.37
CA ASP A 144 11.18 -16.85 14.31
C ASP A 144 11.40 -18.37 14.09
N PRO A 145 10.52 -19.02 13.31
CA PRO A 145 10.54 -20.48 13.16
C PRO A 145 11.87 -20.95 12.57
N LYS A 146 12.38 -22.09 13.05
CA LYS A 146 13.60 -22.72 12.50
C LYS A 146 13.38 -23.05 11.03
N ARG A 147 14.21 -22.50 10.14
CA ARG A 147 14.16 -22.78 8.70
C ARG A 147 15.39 -23.57 8.27
N SER A 148 15.20 -24.51 7.34
CA SER A 148 16.27 -25.29 6.71
C SER A 148 17.07 -24.50 5.66
N GLY A 149 16.62 -23.29 5.31
CA GLY A 149 17.25 -22.43 4.31
C GLY A 149 16.63 -21.02 4.25
N PRO A 150 17.14 -20.15 3.37
CA PRO A 150 16.63 -18.79 3.21
C PRO A 150 15.16 -18.79 2.71
N PRO A 151 14.33 -17.83 3.15
CA PRO A 151 12.89 -17.81 2.88
C PRO A 151 12.56 -17.27 1.47
N PHE A 152 13.06 -17.94 0.43
CA PHE A 152 12.97 -17.50 -0.98
C PHE A 152 11.57 -17.07 -1.41
N TRP A 153 10.53 -17.84 -1.07
CA TRP A 153 9.15 -17.53 -1.45
C TRP A 153 8.60 -16.24 -0.83
N SER A 154 9.05 -15.91 0.38
CA SER A 154 8.62 -14.69 1.02
C SER A 154 9.39 -13.48 0.53
N ILE A 155 10.68 -13.65 0.19
CA ILE A 155 11.44 -12.63 -0.55
C ILE A 155 10.76 -12.37 -1.90
N ALA A 156 10.37 -13.44 -2.61
CA ALA A 156 9.60 -13.34 -3.85
C ALA A 156 8.27 -12.60 -3.62
N ALA A 157 7.54 -12.88 -2.54
CA ALA A 157 6.29 -12.18 -2.24
C ALA A 157 6.49 -10.67 -1.96
N ILE A 158 7.59 -10.29 -1.28
CA ILE A 158 7.95 -8.88 -1.04
C ILE A 158 8.20 -8.16 -2.38
N LEU A 159 8.90 -8.80 -3.31
CA LEU A 159 9.18 -8.24 -4.64
C LEU A 159 7.96 -8.25 -5.55
N LEU A 160 7.18 -9.33 -5.52
CA LEU A 160 6.04 -9.52 -6.41
C LEU A 160 4.88 -8.61 -6.06
N LEU A 161 4.67 -8.24 -4.79
CA LEU A 161 3.58 -7.33 -4.42
C LEU A 161 3.62 -6.00 -5.20
N PRO A 162 4.70 -5.18 -5.16
CA PRO A 162 4.74 -3.94 -5.93
C PRO A 162 4.76 -4.19 -7.45
N VAL A 163 5.44 -5.24 -7.92
CA VAL A 163 5.49 -5.58 -9.35
C VAL A 163 4.10 -5.90 -9.89
N THR A 164 3.35 -6.74 -9.19
CA THR A 164 2.00 -7.15 -9.60
C THR A 164 0.97 -6.04 -9.40
N LEU A 165 1.17 -5.16 -8.42
CA LEU A 165 0.38 -3.94 -8.27
C LEU A 165 0.57 -3.01 -9.47
N VAL A 166 1.80 -2.74 -9.89
CA VAL A 166 2.08 -1.96 -11.11
C VAL A 166 1.51 -2.65 -12.34
N ALA A 167 1.74 -3.96 -12.50
CA ALA A 167 1.18 -4.72 -13.61
C ALA A 167 -0.35 -4.69 -13.64
N GLY A 168 -1.01 -4.70 -12.48
CA GLY A 168 -2.45 -4.54 -12.37
C GLY A 168 -2.93 -3.15 -12.79
N CYS A 169 -2.17 -2.09 -12.44
CA CYS A 169 -2.47 -0.73 -12.93
C CYS A 169 -2.37 -0.67 -14.45
N GLU A 170 -1.30 -1.20 -15.04
CA GLU A 170 -1.10 -1.24 -16.50
C GLU A 170 -2.19 -2.08 -17.20
N ALA A 171 -2.57 -3.23 -16.62
CA ALA A 171 -3.67 -4.04 -17.13
C ALA A 171 -4.99 -3.25 -17.09
N GLY A 172 -5.22 -2.48 -16.03
CA GLY A 172 -6.36 -1.57 -15.91
C GLY A 172 -6.41 -0.53 -17.03
N ALA A 173 -5.26 0.00 -17.45
CA ALA A 173 -5.16 0.95 -18.55
C ALA A 173 -5.65 0.38 -19.88
N GLY A 174 -5.49 -0.92 -20.11
CA GLY A 174 -6.05 -1.62 -21.27
C GLY A 174 -7.55 -1.92 -21.19
N LEU A 175 -8.18 -1.83 -20.01
CA LEU A 175 -9.58 -2.21 -19.78
C LEU A 175 -10.57 -1.05 -19.93
N LEU A 176 -10.14 0.19 -19.70
CA LEU A 176 -10.99 1.37 -19.80
C LEU A 176 -10.44 2.29 -20.90
N PRO A 177 -11.28 2.78 -21.84
CA PRO A 177 -10.82 3.77 -22.82
C PRO A 177 -10.32 5.00 -22.08
N SER A 178 -9.12 5.48 -22.44
CA SER A 178 -8.46 6.68 -21.92
C SER A 178 -9.14 7.97 -22.37
#